data_AF-A0A2V5RG30-F1
#
_entry.id   AF-A0A2V5RG30-F1
#
_cell.length_a   1.000
_cell.length_b   1.000
_cell.length_c   1.000
_cell.angle_alpha   90.00
_cell.angle_beta   90.00
_cell.angle_gamma   90.00
#
_symmetry.space_group_name_H-M   'P 1'
#
loop_
_entity.id
_entity.type
_entity.pdbx_description
1 polymer ?
#
loop_
_entity_poly.entity_id
_entity_poly.type
_entity_poly.pdbx_seq_one_letter_code
_entity_poly.pdbx_strand_id
1 'polypeptide(L)'
;MRVPSQFSIPDTPSGDTVRVSLYSAKRETTHAFIDWASIKRAPEGAIIPGRVYLLDHNPARSLFAVVGNDPMAGQFVTLKLPANPRLEDGQWSDWIHATQQANLGPIPDTARFSARYRVQPVSD
;
A
#
# COMPACT_ATOMS: atom_id res chain seq x y z
N MET A 1 2.66 -3.77 2.79
CA MET A 1 1.20 -4.03 2.79
C MET A 1 0.93 -5.43 3.32
N ARG A 2 -0.25 -5.68 3.90
CA ARG A 2 -0.84 -6.96 4.24
C ARG A 2 -2.05 -7.21 3.35
N VAL A 3 -2.11 -8.40 2.77
CA VAL A 3 -3.19 -8.87 1.91
C VAL A 3 -3.80 -10.11 2.58
N PRO A 4 -5.12 -10.13 2.86
CA PRO A 4 -5.80 -11.29 3.42
C PRO A 4 -5.76 -12.53 2.51
N SER A 5 -5.91 -13.72 3.10
CA SER A 5 -5.76 -15.00 2.39
C SER A 5 -6.79 -15.32 1.31
N GLN A 6 -7.93 -14.63 1.28
CA GLN A 6 -8.88 -14.78 0.16
C GLN A 6 -8.36 -14.26 -1.19
N PHE A 7 -7.30 -13.45 -1.20
CA PHE A 7 -6.68 -13.00 -2.43
C PHE A 7 -5.60 -13.98 -2.84
N SER A 8 -5.72 -14.52 -4.05
CA SER A 8 -4.69 -15.37 -4.63
C SER A 8 -3.55 -14.53 -5.19
N ILE A 9 -2.37 -14.65 -4.59
CA ILE A 9 -1.12 -14.10 -5.12
C ILE A 9 -0.31 -15.28 -5.66
N PRO A 10 0.02 -15.34 -6.96
CA PRO A 10 0.79 -16.43 -7.56
C PRO A 10 2.21 -16.46 -7.00
N ASP A 11 2.90 -17.59 -7.15
CA ASP A 11 4.28 -17.78 -6.65
C ASP A 11 5.29 -16.84 -7.34
N THR A 12 5.03 -16.49 -8.60
CA THR A 12 5.79 -15.51 -9.39
C THR A 12 4.96 -14.26 -9.66
N PRO A 13 4.74 -13.38 -8.64
CA PRO A 13 3.92 -12.18 -8.80
C PRO A 13 4.62 -11.10 -9.63
N SER A 14 3.82 -10.26 -10.28
CA SER A 14 4.27 -9.10 -11.06
C SER A 14 3.37 -7.88 -10.82
N GLY A 15 3.69 -6.76 -11.47
CA GLY A 15 2.85 -5.55 -11.47
C GLY A 15 1.46 -5.73 -12.11
N ASP A 16 1.24 -6.83 -12.83
CA ASP A 16 -0.07 -7.22 -13.35
C ASP A 16 -0.90 -7.97 -12.30
N THR A 17 -0.24 -8.59 -11.32
CA THR A 17 -0.94 -9.31 -10.25
C THR A 17 -1.14 -8.47 -8.99
N VAL A 18 -0.16 -7.65 -8.64
CA VAL A 18 -0.24 -6.75 -7.49
C VAL A 18 0.27 -5.38 -7.93
N ARG A 19 -0.57 -4.37 -7.78
CA ARG A 19 -0.17 -2.99 -8.02
C ARG A 19 -0.41 -2.18 -6.76
N VAL A 20 0.58 -1.37 -6.41
CA VAL A 20 0.50 -0.42 -5.31
C VAL A 20 1.01 0.91 -5.81
N SER A 21 0.24 1.97 -5.58
CA SER A 21 0.58 3.33 -6.00
C SER A 21 0.36 4.31 -4.86
N LEU A 22 1.16 5.37 -4.84
CA LEU A 22 0.93 6.52 -3.97
C LEU A 22 -0.03 7.48 -4.65
N TYR A 23 -1.03 7.92 -3.89
CA TYR A 23 -1.95 8.98 -4.29
C TYR A 23 -1.75 10.19 -3.39
N SER A 24 -1.82 11.38 -3.98
CA SER A 24 -1.78 12.68 -3.32
C SER A 24 -2.90 13.54 -3.88
N ALA A 25 -3.72 14.14 -3.01
CA ALA A 25 -4.91 14.90 -3.42
C ALA A 25 -5.78 14.16 -4.48
N LYS A 26 -5.97 12.84 -4.31
CA LYS A 26 -6.74 11.96 -5.20
C LYS A 26 -6.15 11.77 -6.61
N ARG A 27 -4.90 12.14 -6.84
CA ARG A 27 -4.16 11.84 -8.07
C ARG A 27 -3.08 10.82 -7.78
N GLU A 28 -2.92 9.84 -8.67
CA GLU A 28 -1.76 8.96 -8.63
C GLU A 28 -0.51 9.81 -8.87
N THR A 29 0.48 9.66 -8.01
CA THR A 29 1.75 10.36 -8.12
C THR A 29 2.87 9.44 -8.58
N THR A 30 2.93 8.23 -8.04
CA THR A 30 3.98 7.26 -8.40
C THR A 30 3.61 5.84 -8.00
N HIS A 31 4.24 4.86 -8.65
CA HIS A 31 4.10 3.45 -8.30
C HIS A 31 5.07 3.09 -7.17
N ALA A 32 4.65 2.18 -6.29
CA ALA A 32 5.55 1.57 -5.34
C ALA A 32 6.42 0.52 -6.04
N PHE A 33 7.71 0.54 -5.74
CA PHE A 33 8.60 -0.59 -6.01
C PHE A 33 8.27 -1.72 -5.04
N ILE A 34 7.92 -2.90 -5.56
CA ILE A 34 7.64 -4.08 -4.75
C ILE A 34 8.86 -4.99 -4.72
N ASP A 35 9.24 -5.41 -3.51
CA ASP A 35 10.30 -6.40 -3.33
C ASP A 35 9.67 -7.81 -3.34
N TRP A 36 9.50 -8.34 -4.55
CA TRP A 36 8.83 -9.62 -4.81
C TRP A 36 9.49 -10.80 -4.09
N ALA A 37 10.83 -10.80 -3.98
CA ALA A 37 11.60 -11.85 -3.34
C ALA A 37 11.39 -11.89 -1.82
N SER A 38 10.99 -10.76 -1.22
CA SER A 38 10.79 -10.64 0.23
C SER A 38 9.33 -10.80 0.67
N ILE A 39 8.43 -11.22 -0.23
CA ILE A 39 7.04 -11.49 0.13
C ILE A 39 6.99 -12.63 1.16
N LYS A 40 6.33 -12.39 2.29
CA LYS A 40 6.10 -13.41 3.32
C LYS A 40 4.67 -13.92 3.21
N ARG A 41 4.49 -15.23 3.13
CA ARG A 41 3.19 -15.89 2.99
C ARG A 41 2.90 -16.72 4.23
N ALA A 42 1.64 -16.69 4.67
CA ALA A 42 1.13 -17.44 5.81
C ALA A 42 -0.37 -17.76 5.58
N PRO A 43 -0.96 -18.70 6.34
CA PRO A 43 -2.38 -19.05 6.18
C PRO A 43 -3.36 -17.87 6.31
N GLU A 44 -3.01 -16.86 7.11
CA GLU A 44 -3.79 -15.64 7.31
C GLU A 44 -3.66 -14.62 6.17
N GLY A 45 -2.69 -14.79 5.27
CA GLY A 45 -2.48 -13.90 4.13
C GLY A 45 -0.99 -13.69 3.77
N ALA A 46 -0.72 -12.59 3.07
CA ALA A 46 0.62 -12.24 2.63
C ALA A 46 1.05 -10.85 3.12
N ILE A 47 2.33 -10.71 3.44
CA ILE A 47 3.00 -9.42 3.66
C ILE A 47 3.83 -9.10 2.42
N ILE A 48 3.47 -8.02 1.74
CA ILE A 48 4.13 -7.52 0.54
C ILE A 48 4.97 -6.29 0.92
N PRO A 49 6.30 -6.40 0.98
CA PRO A 49 7.18 -5.26 1.20
C PRO A 49 7.33 -4.43 -0.07
N GLY A 50 7.50 -3.12 0.11
CA GLY A 50 7.73 -2.20 -1.00
C GLY A 50 8.21 -0.84 -0.51
N ARG A 51 8.58 0.01 -1.46
CA ARG A 51 9.05 1.38 -1.24
C ARG A 51 8.39 2.30 -2.26
N VAL A 52 8.12 3.53 -1.87
CA VAL A 52 7.57 4.53 -2.78
C VAL A 52 8.19 5.88 -2.45
N TYR A 53 8.51 6.66 -3.49
CA TYR A 53 9.07 7.99 -3.32
C TYR A 53 7.95 9.00 -3.00
N LEU A 54 8.21 9.87 -2.04
CA LEU A 54 7.34 11.01 -1.76
C LEU A 54 7.80 12.17 -2.65
N LEU A 55 7.00 12.51 -3.65
CA LEU A 55 7.36 13.52 -4.67
C LEU A 55 6.78 14.91 -4.40
N ASP A 56 5.92 15.04 -3.41
CA ASP A 56 5.29 16.31 -3.02
C ASP A 56 5.21 16.46 -1.50
N HIS A 57 4.93 17.68 -1.04
CA HIS A 57 4.75 18.01 0.38
C HIS A 57 3.29 17.92 0.84
N ASN A 58 2.41 17.24 0.12
CA ASN A 58 1.00 17.18 0.50
C ASN A 58 0.79 16.22 1.69
N PRO A 59 0.19 16.63 2.81
CA PRO A 59 -0.11 15.71 3.90
C PRO A 59 -1.24 14.71 3.55
N ALA A 60 -2.11 15.03 2.59
CA ALA A 60 -3.21 14.17 2.17
C ALA A 60 -2.73 13.08 1.21
N ARG A 61 -2.13 12.02 1.77
CA ARG A 61 -1.57 10.88 1.03
C ARG A 61 -2.34 9.59 1.31
N SER A 62 -2.43 8.73 0.31
CA SER A 62 -3.00 7.38 0.47
C SER A 62 -2.25 6.39 -0.40
N LEU A 63 -2.14 5.14 0.05
CA LEU A 63 -1.76 4.04 -0.82
C LEU A 63 -3.01 3.50 -1.49
N PHE A 64 -2.99 3.42 -2.80
CA PHE A 64 -3.92 2.60 -3.56
C PHE A 64 -3.28 1.24 -3.79
N ALA A 65 -4.00 0.17 -3.49
CA ALA A 65 -3.51 -1.19 -3.73
C ALA A 65 -4.58 -2.07 -4.36
N VAL A 66 -4.19 -2.87 -5.33
CA VAL A 66 -5.05 -3.83 -6.01
C VAL A 66 -4.31 -5.16 -6.17
N VAL A 67 -5.03 -6.26 -5.98
CA VAL A 67 -4.58 -7.62 -6.26
C VAL A 67 -5.52 -8.21 -7.30
N GLY A 68 -4.96 -8.74 -8.38
CA GLY A 68 -5.70 -9.19 -9.57
C GLY A 68 -5.92 -8.08 -10.60
N ASN A 69 -6.74 -8.39 -11.60
CA ASN A 69 -6.86 -7.59 -12.83
C ASN A 69 -8.00 -6.56 -12.80
N ASP A 70 -8.84 -6.55 -11.76
CA ASP A 70 -9.93 -5.58 -11.63
C ASP A 70 -9.47 -4.34 -10.84
N PRO A 71 -9.18 -3.21 -11.51
CA PRO A 71 -8.78 -1.99 -10.82
C PRO A 71 -9.90 -1.43 -9.92
N MET A 72 -11.17 -1.75 -10.18
CA MET A 72 -12.29 -1.29 -9.34
C MET A 72 -12.35 -2.00 -7.98
N ALA A 73 -11.69 -3.15 -7.86
CA ALA A 73 -11.53 -3.88 -6.60
C ALA A 73 -10.39 -3.33 -5.72
N GLY A 74 -9.62 -2.34 -6.21
CA GLY A 74 -8.54 -1.74 -5.45
C GLY A 74 -9.03 -0.99 -4.21
N GLN A 75 -8.17 -0.89 -3.20
CA GLN A 75 -8.49 -0.31 -1.89
C GLN A 75 -7.52 0.80 -1.53
N PHE A 76 -8.02 1.84 -0.86
CA PHE A 76 -7.25 2.96 -0.36
C PHE A 76 -6.94 2.80 1.13
N VAL A 77 -5.66 2.96 1.47
CA VAL A 77 -5.18 3.10 2.86
C VAL A 77 -4.66 4.52 3.06
N THR A 78 -5.35 5.31 3.89
CA THR A 78 -4.93 6.68 4.19
C THR A 78 -3.69 6.68 5.08
N LEU A 79 -2.65 7.38 4.64
CA LEU A 79 -1.41 7.52 5.39
C LEU A 79 -1.51 8.67 6.40
N LYS A 80 -0.88 8.52 7.55
CA LYS A 80 -0.80 9.55 8.59
C LYS A 80 0.60 10.18 8.60
N LEU A 81 0.99 10.73 7.46
CA LEU A 81 2.31 11.35 7.27
C LEU A 81 2.19 12.88 7.30
N PRO A 82 3.13 13.59 7.94
CA PRO A 82 3.18 15.03 7.83
C PRO A 82 3.51 15.46 6.38
N ALA A 83 3.24 16.72 6.09
CA ALA A 83 3.54 17.35 4.79
C ALA A 83 5.02 17.17 4.40
N ASN A 84 5.93 17.35 5.35
CA ASN A 84 7.37 17.21 5.15
C ASN A 84 7.96 16.24 6.18
N PRO A 85 7.93 14.92 5.91
CA PRO A 85 8.42 13.93 6.86
C PRO A 85 9.93 14.00 7.04
N ARG A 86 10.38 13.74 8.26
CA ARG A 86 11.76 13.86 8.71
C ARG A 86 12.27 12.52 9.22
N LEU A 87 13.55 12.48 9.58
CA LEU A 87 14.18 11.29 10.16
C LEU A 87 13.48 10.81 11.44
N GLU A 88 12.94 11.74 12.23
CA GLU A 88 12.13 11.46 13.43
C GLU A 88 10.85 10.66 13.12
N ASP A 89 10.31 10.76 11.90
CA ASP A 89 9.20 9.97 11.39
C ASP A 89 9.63 8.58 10.86
N GLY A 90 10.87 8.18 11.11
CA GLY A 90 11.46 6.93 10.62
C GLY A 90 11.04 5.66 11.38
N GLN A 91 10.23 5.80 12.44
CA GLN A 91 9.64 4.66 13.13
C GLN A 91 8.53 4.03 12.29
N TRP A 92 8.31 2.72 12.49
CA TRP A 92 7.16 2.06 11.86
C TRP A 92 5.87 2.61 12.44
N SER A 93 4.93 2.97 11.57
CA SER A 93 3.56 3.23 11.95
C SER A 93 2.91 1.95 12.51
N ASP A 94 1.81 2.14 13.24
CA ASP A 94 0.83 1.07 13.42
C ASP A 94 0.30 0.57 12.07
N TRP A 95 -0.34 -0.60 12.09
CA TRP A 95 -1.09 -1.07 10.95
C TRP A 95 -2.34 -0.21 10.76
N ILE A 96 -2.50 0.29 9.54
CA ILE A 96 -3.64 1.09 9.11
C ILE A 96 -4.43 0.24 8.12
N HIS A 97 -5.72 0.11 8.36
CA HIS A 97 -6.60 -0.64 7.49
C HIS A 97 -7.11 0.22 6.33
N ALA A 98 -7.38 -0.41 5.20
CA ALA A 98 -8.02 0.24 4.08
C ALA A 98 -9.44 0.71 4.45
N THR A 99 -9.79 1.91 4.04
CA THR A 99 -11.04 2.56 4.43
C THR A 99 -12.07 2.58 3.30
N GLN A 100 -11.63 2.44 2.04
CA GLN A 100 -12.51 2.57 0.88
C GLN A 100 -12.03 1.77 -0.34
N GLN A 101 -12.95 1.19 -1.10
CA GLN A 101 -12.67 0.63 -2.44
C GLN A 101 -12.68 1.71 -3.53
N ALA A 102 -12.05 1.46 -4.69
CA ALA A 102 -12.06 2.38 -5.83
C ALA A 102 -13.48 2.70 -6.31
N ASN A 103 -14.39 1.72 -6.25
CA ASN A 103 -15.81 1.88 -6.58
C ASN A 103 -16.65 2.55 -5.47
N LEU A 104 -16.01 3.08 -4.41
CA LEU A 104 -16.65 3.68 -3.23
C LEU A 104 -17.51 2.72 -2.39
N GLY A 105 -17.47 1.42 -2.70
CA GLY A 105 -18.17 0.38 -1.95
C GLY A 105 -17.54 0.08 -0.59
N PRO A 106 -18.30 -0.56 0.31
CA PRO A 106 -17.78 -1.02 1.60
C PRO A 106 -16.73 -2.12 1.42
N ILE A 107 -15.73 -2.16 2.31
CA ILE A 107 -14.74 -3.24 2.35
C ILE A 107 -15.12 -4.23 3.47
N PRO A 108 -15.47 -5.49 3.14
CA PRO A 108 -15.62 -6.54 4.14
C PRO A 108 -14.36 -6.68 5.00
N ASP A 109 -14.51 -6.88 6.31
CA ASP A 109 -13.37 -6.95 7.23
C ASP A 109 -12.35 -8.03 6.84
N THR A 110 -12.83 -9.19 6.38
CA THR A 110 -11.97 -10.26 5.89
C THR A 110 -11.17 -9.83 4.66
N ALA A 111 -11.72 -8.96 3.81
CA ALA A 111 -11.10 -8.51 2.56
C ALA A 111 -10.19 -7.29 2.72
N ARG A 112 -10.09 -6.74 3.93
CA ARG A 112 -9.49 -5.43 4.15
C ARG A 112 -7.97 -5.50 4.09
N PHE A 113 -7.39 -4.80 3.12
CA PHE A 113 -5.95 -4.60 3.07
C PHE A 113 -5.49 -3.75 4.26
N SER A 114 -4.24 -3.94 4.66
CA SER A 114 -3.63 -3.08 5.68
C SER A 114 -2.24 -2.66 5.27
N ALA A 115 -1.80 -1.47 5.66
CA ALA A 115 -0.45 -1.01 5.45
C ALA A 115 0.15 -0.48 6.75
N ARG A 116 1.45 -0.65 6.89
CA ARG A 116 2.28 0.15 7.78
C ARG A 116 3.45 0.67 6.97
N TYR A 117 4.00 1.79 7.37
CA TYR A 117 5.11 2.43 6.68
C TYR A 117 6.12 2.95 7.70
N ARG A 118 7.30 3.29 7.21
CA ARG A 118 8.26 4.15 7.89
C ARG A 118 8.89 5.06 6.84
N VAL A 119 9.33 6.24 7.25
CA VAL A 119 10.04 7.16 6.37
C VAL A 119 11.52 6.78 6.35
N GLN A 120 12.14 6.87 5.18
CA GLN A 120 13.59 6.78 5.04
C GLN A 120 14.04 7.95 4.17
N PRO A 121 15.09 8.69 4.56
CA PRO A 121 15.71 9.64 3.67
C PRO A 121 16.17 8.92 2.41
N VAL A 122 16.04 9.57 1.25
CA VAL A 122 16.76 9.13 0.06
C VAL A 122 18.22 9.51 0.32
N SER A 123 19.09 8.53 0.46
CA SER A 123 20.52 8.78 0.44
C SER A 123 20.91 9.08 -1.01
N ASP A 124 21.54 10.23 -1.24
CA ASP A 124 22.25 10.52 -2.49
C ASP A 124 23.42 9.54 -2.69
#